data_AF-A0A4R2C160-F1
#
_entry.id   AF-A0A4R2C160-F1
#
_cell.length_a   1.000
_cell.length_b   1.000
_cell.length_c   1.000
_cell.angle_alpha   90.00
_cell.angle_beta   90.00
_cell.angle_gamma   90.00
#
_symmetry.space_group_name_H-M   'P 1'
#
loop_
_entity.id
_entity.type
_entity.pdbx_description
1 polymer ?
#
loop_
_entity_poly.entity_id
_entity_poly.type
_entity_poly.pdbx_seq_one_letter_code
_entity_poly.pdbx_strand_id
1 'polypeptide(L)'
;MIAGRYTTGGELVMVGRTVPLTAAQSAELGAVLKPARRNHPWPEEISSPRWGGRDSHKPLTKVQPLLVIEVLADAAMQAGPWRHGLRFARIRADLQPEDVPTVPGAVADE
;
A
#
# COMPACT_ATOMS: atom_id res chain seq x y z
N MET A 1 -5.88 -1.58 4.55
CA MET A 1 -4.43 -1.29 4.53
C MET A 1 -4.07 -0.68 3.18
N ILE A 2 -3.06 0.19 3.10
CA ILE A 2 -2.52 0.72 1.83
C ILE A 2 -1.22 -0.03 1.52
N ALA A 3 -1.06 -0.49 0.28
CA ALA A 3 0.16 -1.13 -0.20
C ALA A 3 0.97 -0.15 -1.05
N GLY A 4 2.29 -0.23 -0.94
CA GLY A 4 3.23 0.56 -1.73
C GLY A 4 4.18 -0.32 -2.53
N ARG A 5 4.78 0.26 -3.58
CA ARG A 5 5.93 -0.32 -4.28
C ARG A 5 6.97 0.76 -4.53
N TYR A 6 8.23 0.35 -4.61
CA TYR A 6 9.30 1.23 -5.04
C TYR A 6 9.25 1.43 -6.55
N THR A 7 9.45 2.67 -6.98
CA THR A 7 9.67 2.99 -8.39
C THR A 7 11.10 2.63 -8.79
N THR A 8 11.37 2.59 -10.10
CA THR A 8 12.75 2.47 -10.60
C THR A 8 13.67 3.60 -10.13
N GLY A 9 13.11 4.75 -9.72
CA GLY A 9 13.83 5.88 -9.12
C GLY A 9 14.03 5.78 -7.60
N GLY A 10 13.59 4.68 -6.95
CA GLY A 10 13.73 4.48 -5.50
C GLY A 10 12.67 5.18 -4.65
N GLU A 11 11.61 5.71 -5.26
CA GLU A 11 10.52 6.37 -4.53
C GLU A 11 9.46 5.36 -4.13
N LEU A 12 8.94 5.46 -2.90
CA LEU A 12 7.83 4.62 -2.45
C LEU A 12 6.50 5.23 -2.88
N VAL A 13 5.83 4.61 -3.84
CA VAL A 13 4.51 5.05 -4.34
C VAL A 13 3.39 4.13 -3.84
N MET A 14 2.21 4.70 -3.58
CA MET A 14 1.02 3.93 -3.24
C MET A 14 0.50 3.21 -4.49
N VAL A 15 0.28 1.90 -4.42
CA VAL A 15 -0.18 1.09 -5.57
C VAL A 15 -1.61 0.58 -5.41
N GLY A 16 -2.16 0.61 -4.21
CA GLY A 16 -3.54 0.20 -3.99
C GLY A 16 -3.91 0.08 -2.53
N ARG A 17 -5.21 -0.07 -2.29
CA ARG A 17 -5.78 -0.36 -0.99
C ARG A 17 -6.25 -1.80 -0.95
N THR A 18 -6.03 -2.46 0.17
CA THR A 18 -6.65 -3.76 0.42
C THR A 18 -8.14 -3.62 0.69
N VAL A 19 -8.91 -4.65 0.38
CA VAL A 19 -10.22 -4.85 1.02
C VAL A 19 -10.06 -4.85 2.55
N PRO A 20 -11.15 -4.64 3.32
CA PRO A 20 -11.10 -4.74 4.77
C PRO A 20 -10.43 -6.05 5.20
N LEU A 21 -9.45 -5.93 6.08
CA LEU A 21 -8.76 -7.08 6.66
C LEU A 21 -9.67 -7.72 7.70
N THR A 22 -9.55 -9.04 7.87
CA THR A 22 -10.17 -9.71 9.02
C THR A 22 -9.48 -9.26 10.33
N ALA A 23 -10.13 -9.52 11.47
CA ALA A 23 -9.53 -9.22 12.78
C ALA A 23 -8.20 -9.97 12.98
N ALA A 24 -8.14 -11.24 12.56
CA ALA A 24 -6.93 -12.06 12.65
C ALA A 24 -5.79 -11.48 11.79
N GLN A 25 -6.07 -11.13 10.54
CA GLN A 25 -5.08 -10.50 9.65
C GLN A 25 -4.59 -9.16 10.18
N SER A 26 -5.49 -8.36 10.75
CA SER A 26 -5.14 -7.08 11.37
C SER A 26 -4.23 -7.26 12.58
N ALA A 27 -4.50 -8.27 13.43
CA ALA A 27 -3.67 -8.59 14.58
C ALA A 27 -2.28 -9.10 14.17
N GLU A 28 -2.23 -9.99 13.18
CA GLU A 28 -0.97 -10.52 12.63
C GLU A 28 -0.08 -9.41 12.10
N LEU A 29 -0.62 -8.53 11.25
CA LEU A 29 0.11 -7.38 10.72
C LEU A 29 0.49 -6.39 11.84
N GLY A 30 -0.44 -6.09 12.74
CA GLY A 30 -0.21 -5.17 13.86
C GLY A 30 0.93 -5.62 14.78
N ALA A 31 1.16 -6.92 14.93
CA ALA A 31 2.24 -7.47 15.75
C ALA A 31 3.65 -7.23 15.16
N VAL A 32 3.77 -7.03 13.85
CA VAL A 32 5.06 -6.89 13.16
C VAL A 32 5.32 -5.50 12.58
N LEU A 33 4.28 -4.70 12.41
CA LEU A 33 4.39 -3.33 11.89
C LEU A 33 5.10 -2.42 12.89
N LYS A 34 6.06 -1.65 12.38
CA LYS A 34 6.79 -0.65 13.16
C LYS A 34 6.36 0.77 12.76
N PRO A 35 6.18 1.70 13.71
CA PRO A 35 5.87 3.08 13.41
C PRO A 35 6.89 3.70 12.44
N ALA A 36 6.40 4.53 11.52
CA ALA A 36 7.24 5.22 10.56
C ALA A 36 8.29 6.11 11.24
N ARG A 37 9.41 6.31 10.53
CA ARG A 37 10.40 7.34 10.88
C ARG A 37 9.92 8.71 10.38
N ARG A 38 10.54 9.78 10.91
CA ARG A 38 10.18 11.19 10.63
C ARG A 38 10.09 11.55 9.14
N ASN A 39 10.83 10.86 8.27
CA ASN A 39 10.95 11.17 6.84
C ASN A 39 10.17 10.16 5.97
N HIS A 40 8.99 9.74 6.41
CA HIS A 40 8.16 8.86 5.59
C HIS A 40 7.64 9.63 4.36
N PRO A 41 7.77 9.08 3.13
CA PRO A 41 7.50 9.82 1.90
C PRO A 41 6.02 10.10 1.65
N TRP A 42 5.12 9.36 2.30
CA TRP A 42 3.67 9.54 2.16
C TRP A 42 3.11 10.68 3.02
N PRO A 43 2.03 11.35 2.56
CA PRO A 43 1.35 12.41 3.29
C PRO A 43 0.75 11.91 4.61
N GLU A 44 0.43 12.84 5.51
CA GLU A 44 -0.26 12.55 6.78
C GLU A 44 -1.71 12.10 6.57
N GLU A 45 -2.35 12.58 5.50
CA GLU A 45 -3.72 12.27 5.16
C GLU A 45 -3.83 11.85 3.70
N ILE A 46 -4.83 11.03 3.41
CA ILE A 46 -5.23 10.71 2.05
C ILE A 46 -6.60 11.32 1.79
N SER A 47 -6.67 12.23 0.83
CA SER A 47 -7.92 12.71 0.25
C SER A 47 -8.27 11.85 -0.95
N SER A 48 -9.55 11.70 -1.23
CA SER A 48 -9.95 10.92 -2.39
C SER A 48 -11.40 11.10 -2.76
N PRO A 49 -11.70 11.10 -4.05
CA PRO A 49 -12.91 10.52 -4.64
C PRO A 49 -12.80 8.98 -4.79
N ARG A 50 -11.57 8.42 -4.73
CA ARG A 50 -11.22 7.00 -4.94
C ARG A 50 -11.19 6.13 -3.66
N TRP A 51 -11.17 6.76 -2.48
CA TRP A 51 -10.97 6.15 -1.15
C TRP A 51 -12.03 6.65 -0.12
N GLY A 52 -12.99 7.49 -0.56
CA GLY A 52 -13.98 8.25 0.20
C GLY A 52 -14.72 9.28 -0.71
N GLY A 53 -15.76 9.96 -0.23
CA GLY A 53 -16.43 11.05 -0.98
C GLY A 53 -15.56 12.32 -1.09
N ARG A 54 -15.95 13.26 -1.96
CA ARG A 54 -15.18 14.45 -2.39
C ARG A 54 -14.48 15.26 -1.27
N ASP A 55 -14.96 15.18 -0.03
CA ASP A 55 -14.44 15.93 1.13
C ASP A 55 -13.99 15.04 2.32
N SER A 56 -13.74 13.74 2.09
CA SER A 56 -13.36 12.82 3.18
C SER A 56 -11.86 12.56 3.23
N HIS A 57 -11.15 13.45 3.90
CA HIS A 57 -9.76 13.21 4.28
C HIS A 57 -9.69 12.17 5.38
N LYS A 58 -8.80 11.19 5.23
CA LYS A 58 -8.57 10.18 6.27
C LYS A 58 -7.12 10.20 6.72
N PRO A 59 -6.86 10.20 8.05
CA PRO A 59 -5.51 10.13 8.57
C PRO A 59 -4.88 8.81 8.17
N LEU A 60 -3.61 8.87 7.78
CA LEU A 60 -2.82 7.71 7.40
C LEU A 60 -1.87 7.35 8.54
N THR A 61 -2.06 6.17 9.13
CA THR A 61 -1.09 5.62 10.07
C THR A 61 0.13 5.09 9.30
N LYS A 62 1.20 5.87 9.30
CA LYS A 62 2.44 5.54 8.57
C LYS A 62 3.28 4.53 9.33
N VAL A 63 3.85 3.58 8.60
CA VAL A 63 4.70 2.49 9.11
C VAL A 63 6.04 2.47 8.37
N GLN A 64 7.03 1.76 8.90
CA GLN A 64 8.29 1.57 8.16
C GLN A 64 8.01 0.70 6.92
N PRO A 65 8.48 1.10 5.71
CA PRO A 65 8.25 0.37 4.47
C PRO A 65 9.21 -0.82 4.32
N LEU A 66 9.33 -1.64 5.37
CA LEU A 66 10.23 -2.79 5.44
C LEU A 66 9.48 -4.13 5.37
N LEU A 67 8.17 -4.13 5.60
CA LEU A 67 7.36 -5.34 5.57
C LEU A 67 6.87 -5.62 4.15
N VAL A 68 7.24 -6.79 3.61
CA VAL A 68 6.70 -7.28 2.35
C VAL A 68 5.47 -8.14 2.61
N ILE A 69 4.42 -7.89 1.83
CA ILE A 69 3.19 -8.69 1.84
C ILE A 69 2.92 -9.25 0.46
N GLU A 70 2.34 -10.43 0.42
CA GLU A 70 1.75 -10.99 -0.78
C GLU A 70 0.28 -10.61 -0.84
N VAL A 71 -0.17 -10.18 -2.01
CA VAL A 71 -1.56 -9.80 -2.26
C VAL A 71 -2.10 -10.50 -3.49
N LEU A 72 -3.37 -10.85 -3.46
CA LEU A 72 -4.10 -11.26 -4.64
C LEU A 72 -4.68 -10.03 -5.33
N ALA A 73 -4.37 -9.94 -6.61
CA ALA A 73 -4.79 -8.93 -7.54
C ALA A 73 -5.84 -9.54 -8.48
N ASP A 74 -6.99 -8.90 -8.65
CA ASP A 74 -7.96 -9.33 -9.67
C ASP A 74 -7.39 -9.04 -11.07
N ALA A 75 -7.35 -10.04 -11.95
CA ALA A 75 -6.65 -10.04 -13.23
C ALA A 75 -7.28 -9.19 -14.35
N ALA A 76 -8.35 -8.44 -14.09
CA ALA A 76 -9.03 -7.57 -15.07
C ALA A 76 -8.20 -6.31 -15.47
N MET A 77 -6.91 -6.47 -15.76
CA MET A 77 -5.85 -5.46 -15.56
C MET A 77 -4.94 -5.16 -16.76
N GLN A 78 -5.28 -5.52 -17.99
CA GLN A 78 -4.42 -5.12 -19.12
C GLN A 78 -4.64 -3.69 -19.63
N ALA A 79 -5.63 -2.93 -19.11
CA ALA A 79 -5.96 -1.61 -19.66
C ALA A 79 -6.59 -0.61 -18.67
N GLY A 80 -6.08 -0.49 -17.43
CA GLY A 80 -6.48 0.63 -16.56
C GLY A 80 -6.36 0.40 -15.05
N PRO A 81 -6.62 1.45 -14.24
CA PRO A 81 -6.38 1.47 -12.80
C PRO A 81 -7.28 0.50 -12.00
N TRP A 82 -6.72 0.00 -10.90
CA TRP A 82 -7.31 -0.96 -9.96
C TRP A 82 -8.67 -0.49 -9.42
N ARG A 83 -9.76 -1.13 -9.87
CA ARG A 83 -11.12 -0.88 -9.36
C ARG A 83 -11.51 -1.81 -8.20
N HIS A 84 -10.84 -2.95 -8.08
CA HIS A 84 -11.07 -3.92 -7.00
C HIS A 84 -9.92 -3.89 -6.00
N GLY A 85 -10.28 -3.80 -4.70
CA GLY A 85 -9.30 -3.76 -3.62
C GLY A 85 -8.42 -5.00 -3.59
N LEU A 86 -7.14 -4.81 -3.28
CA LEU A 86 -6.17 -5.89 -3.12
C LEU A 86 -6.63 -6.84 -1.99
N ARG A 87 -6.44 -8.14 -2.13
CA ARG A 87 -6.71 -9.07 -1.02
C ARG A 87 -5.40 -9.48 -0.39
N PHE A 88 -5.25 -9.27 0.93
CA PHE A 88 -4.08 -9.73 1.65
C PHE A 88 -4.03 -11.27 1.63
N ALA A 89 -2.90 -11.82 1.20
CA ALA A 89 -2.67 -13.26 1.20
C ALA A 89 -1.85 -13.69 2.42
N ARG A 90 -0.65 -13.10 2.58
CA ARG A 90 0.27 -13.44 3.69
C ARG A 90 1.40 -12.41 3.83
N ILE A 91 2.07 -12.42 4.97
CA ILE A 91 3.36 -11.75 5.16
C ILE A 91 4.46 -12.59 4.49
N ARG A 92 5.42 -11.91 3.84
CA ARG A 92 6.62 -12.50 3.24
C ARG A 92 7.85 -12.08 4.02
N ALA A 93 8.00 -12.67 5.22
CA ALA A 93 9.15 -12.38 6.10
C ALA A 93 10.49 -12.85 5.52
N ASP A 94 10.43 -13.69 4.48
CA ASP A 94 11.55 -14.17 3.68
C ASP A 94 12.03 -13.14 2.64
N LEU A 95 11.30 -12.05 2.41
CA LEU A 95 11.63 -11.03 1.42
C LEU A 95 11.92 -9.68 2.09
N GLN A 96 12.88 -8.96 1.51
CA GLN A 96 13.12 -7.55 1.74
C GLN A 96 12.45 -6.69 0.64
N PRO A 97 12.22 -5.39 0.88
CA PRO A 97 11.62 -4.51 -0.13
C PRO A 97 12.38 -4.48 -1.46
N GLU A 98 13.71 -4.59 -1.42
CA GLU A 98 14.58 -4.67 -2.60
C GLU A 98 14.39 -5.94 -3.44
N ASP A 99 13.85 -7.02 -2.86
CA ASP A 99 13.53 -8.26 -3.58
C ASP A 99 12.24 -8.15 -4.40
N VAL A 100 11.44 -7.11 -4.16
CA VAL A 100 10.18 -6.86 -4.87
C VAL A 100 10.48 -6.07 -6.14
N PRO A 101 10.04 -6.52 -7.34
CA PRO A 101 10.27 -5.77 -8.57
C PRO A 101 9.77 -4.33 -8.45
N THR A 102 10.49 -3.38 -9.03
CA THR A 102 10.04 -1.99 -9.06
C THR A 102 8.93 -1.78 -10.08
N VAL A 103 8.15 -0.72 -9.90
CA VAL A 103 7.19 -0.25 -10.92
C VAL A 103 7.75 0.96 -11.68
N PRO A 104 7.28 1.23 -12.91
CA PRO A 104 7.47 2.53 -13.51
C PRO A 104 6.93 3.61 -12.57
N GLY A 105 7.63 4.74 -12.46
CA GLY A 105 7.10 5.89 -11.73
C GLY A 105 5.85 6.38 -12.43
N ALA A 106 4.68 6.19 -11.81
CA ALA A 106 3.47 6.88 -12.21
C ALA A 106 3.44 8.22 -11.47
N VAL A 107 3.36 9.31 -12.24
CA VAL A 107 3.12 10.67 -11.76
C VAL A 107 1.98 10.64 -10.74
N ALA A 108 2.19 11.27 -9.58
CA ALA A 108 1.08 11.63 -8.73
C ALA A 108 0.17 12.53 -9.57
N ASP A 109 -0.93 11.98 -10.08
CA ASP A 109 -2.03 12.78 -10.61
C ASP A 109 -2.58 13.58 -9.42
N GLU A 110 -2.28 14.88 -9.46
CA GLU A 110 -2.81 16.05 -8.72
C GLU A 110 -3.63 15.80 -7.44
#